data_AF-A0A356KN53-F1
#
_entry.id   AF-A0A356KN53-F1
#
_cell.length_a   1.000
_cell.length_b   1.000
_cell.length_c   1.000
_cell.angle_alpha   90.00
_cell.angle_beta   90.00
_cell.angle_gamma   90.00
#
_symmetry.space_group_name_H-M   'P 1'
#
loop_
_entity.id
_entity.type
_entity.pdbx_description
1 polymer ?
#
loop_
_entity_poly.entity_id
_entity_poly.type
_entity_poly.pdbx_seq_one_letter_code
_entity_poly.pdbx_strand_id
1 'polypeptide(L)'
;DWLLDQKIERVYDVSVAVLAVEALYMPEKQKSIQDPAPLATQVRKRFHKQAPGRVRKWLVQAAKFLSKHQHEGGLWRYPFYGDPDVSNAQFAVLALKAAHRLGVKVDLGVFWKVAEALVECQQASGAKVASFPVPAADRKIAGLLDRRTKRKKKKRRTGNSSSTRTRGEEETPILTTSTTQRMQARGWGYRPGDAPRGSMTAAGVAILVVCKSELEAHDRYEKELAPKVNRALRDGAAWLAANFAVDKNPGAEPDWLFYYLYTLERAGTLLALERFGGRAWYEEGAQAILSRQEGDGRFLAKTSGQADGDLAGTCLALLFLERSTVPVMKRVATGSVAVSAARGPSVKDLPDGQLEVTFRYGGLPGRKVAVAGSFNGWSKDSHVLRDTGEGRYELVVTLPKGPHEYKFVLDGTQWELDPHNPSRQDDGKGNTNSVVGR
;
A
#
# COMPACT_ATOMS: atom_id res chain seq x y z
N ASP A 1 5.19 30.89 -1.42
CA ASP A 1 5.17 31.99 -2.40
C ASP A 1 5.92 31.68 -3.67
N TRP A 2 7.23 31.40 -3.65
CA TRP A 2 8.02 31.10 -4.86
C TRP A 2 7.35 30.12 -5.85
N LEU A 3 6.79 29.00 -5.36
CA LEU A 3 6.08 28.01 -6.17
C LEU A 3 4.88 28.61 -6.92
N LEU A 4 4.15 29.52 -6.27
CA LEU A 4 2.97 30.20 -6.82
C LEU A 4 3.34 31.32 -7.81
N ASP A 5 4.60 31.73 -7.84
CA ASP A 5 5.15 32.69 -8.81
C ASP A 5 5.63 32.00 -10.10
N GLN A 6 5.80 30.67 -10.09
CA GLN A 6 6.26 29.92 -11.26
C GLN A 6 5.16 29.85 -12.35
N LYS A 7 5.61 29.79 -13.60
CA LYS A 7 4.71 29.63 -14.76
C LYS A 7 4.02 28.26 -14.74
N ILE A 8 2.73 28.26 -15.08
CA ILE A 8 1.93 27.05 -15.26
C ILE A 8 2.02 26.63 -16.72
N GLU A 9 3.07 25.88 -17.08
CA GLU A 9 3.35 25.53 -18.48
C GLU A 9 3.77 24.06 -18.71
N ARG A 10 4.26 23.36 -17.68
CA ARG A 10 4.70 21.96 -17.78
C ARG A 10 3.81 21.06 -16.91
N VAL A 11 3.19 20.05 -17.53
CA VAL A 11 2.25 19.13 -16.85
C VAL A 11 2.89 18.50 -15.61
N TYR A 12 4.09 17.96 -15.75
CA TYR A 12 4.81 17.31 -14.65
C TYR A 12 5.03 18.27 -13.47
N ASP A 13 5.63 19.43 -13.71
CA ASP A 13 5.92 20.42 -12.68
C ASP A 13 4.66 20.91 -11.97
N VAL A 14 3.63 21.27 -12.75
CA VAL A 14 2.36 21.76 -12.21
C VAL A 14 1.73 20.68 -11.35
N SER A 15 1.83 19.42 -11.78
CA SER A 15 1.31 18.29 -11.01
C SER A 15 2.04 18.13 -9.68
N VAL A 16 3.37 18.11 -9.68
CA VAL A 16 4.18 18.02 -8.46
C VAL A 16 3.92 19.22 -7.54
N ALA A 17 3.76 20.41 -8.10
CA ALA A 17 3.45 21.63 -7.35
C ALA A 17 2.06 21.55 -6.67
N VAL A 18 1.05 20.99 -7.33
CA VAL A 18 -0.27 20.73 -6.73
C VAL A 18 -0.18 19.73 -5.58
N LEU A 19 0.60 18.66 -5.73
CA LEU A 19 0.83 17.68 -4.66
C LEU A 19 1.54 18.32 -3.46
N ALA A 20 2.52 19.20 -3.69
CA ALA A 20 3.19 19.96 -2.63
C ALA A 20 2.22 20.91 -1.90
N VAL A 21 1.32 21.57 -2.64
CA VAL A 21 0.26 22.39 -2.04
C VAL A 21 -0.64 21.55 -1.15
N GLU A 22 -1.06 20.35 -1.59
CA GLU A 22 -1.86 19.46 -0.75
C GLU A 22 -1.11 19.02 0.52
N ALA A 23 0.16 18.65 0.39
CA ALA A 23 1.01 18.22 1.49
C ALA A 23 1.10 19.28 2.59
N LEU A 24 1.15 20.58 2.23
CA LEU A 24 1.17 21.70 3.18
C LEU A 24 -0.05 21.72 4.13
N TYR A 25 -1.19 21.18 3.70
CA TYR A 25 -2.41 21.12 4.49
C TYR A 25 -2.70 19.73 5.08
N MET A 26 -1.71 18.81 5.02
CA MET A 26 -1.80 17.55 5.75
C MET A 26 -1.82 17.80 7.26
N PRO A 27 -2.73 17.15 8.00
CA PRO A 27 -2.68 17.18 9.45
C PRO A 27 -1.43 16.47 9.96
N GLU A 28 -0.85 16.96 11.07
CA GLU A 28 0.21 16.25 11.78
C GLU A 28 -0.24 14.81 12.08
N LYS A 29 0.64 13.83 11.84
CA LYS A 29 0.33 12.40 11.98
C LYS A 29 -0.37 12.07 13.30
N GLN A 30 0.13 12.61 14.41
CA GLN A 30 -0.41 12.36 15.75
C GLN A 30 -1.83 12.89 15.91
N LYS A 31 -2.12 14.10 15.41
CA LYS A 31 -3.46 14.69 15.40
C LYS A 31 -4.41 13.95 14.46
N SER A 32 -3.90 13.49 13.32
CA SER A 32 -4.70 12.74 12.34
C SER A 32 -5.17 11.38 12.83
N ILE A 33 -4.34 10.67 13.60
CA ILE A 33 -4.70 9.38 14.23
C ILE A 33 -5.84 9.53 15.23
N GLN A 34 -5.88 10.66 15.94
CA GLN A 34 -6.91 10.95 16.95
C GLN A 34 -8.23 11.42 16.33
N ASP A 35 -8.18 12.08 15.17
CA ASP A 35 -9.38 12.57 14.48
C ASP A 35 -10.12 11.41 13.76
N PRO A 36 -11.41 11.17 14.08
CA PRO A 36 -12.17 10.09 13.48
C PRO A 36 -12.56 10.32 12.01
N ALA A 37 -12.43 11.53 11.48
CA ALA A 37 -12.76 11.85 10.09
C ALA A 37 -11.75 11.21 9.12
N PRO A 38 -12.16 10.86 7.88
CA PRO A 38 -11.22 10.46 6.84
C PRO A 38 -10.12 11.52 6.66
N LEU A 39 -8.87 11.09 6.40
CA LEU A 39 -7.74 11.99 6.14
C LEU A 39 -8.07 13.03 5.08
N ALA A 40 -8.74 12.63 3.99
CA ALA A 40 -9.19 13.54 2.94
C ALA A 40 -10.10 14.67 3.45
N THR A 41 -11.00 14.38 4.40
CA THR A 41 -11.87 15.37 5.04
C THR A 41 -11.07 16.32 5.93
N GLN A 42 -10.10 15.78 6.68
CA GLN A 42 -9.23 16.58 7.55
C GLN A 42 -8.40 17.60 6.72
N VAL A 43 -7.77 17.13 5.65
CA VAL A 43 -6.98 17.95 4.71
C VAL A 43 -7.85 19.04 4.08
N ARG A 44 -9.03 18.67 3.56
CA ARG A 44 -9.97 19.63 2.97
C ARG A 44 -10.38 20.71 3.96
N LYS A 45 -10.73 20.34 5.19
CA LYS A 45 -11.12 21.29 6.25
C LYS A 45 -9.98 22.24 6.58
N ARG A 46 -8.76 21.73 6.71
CA ARG A 46 -7.57 22.56 6.99
C ARG A 46 -7.30 23.54 5.86
N PHE A 47 -7.35 23.10 4.61
CA PHE A 47 -7.23 23.96 3.44
C PHE A 47 -8.31 25.05 3.42
N HIS A 48 -9.58 24.69 3.61
CA HIS A 48 -10.68 25.68 3.61
C HIS A 48 -10.57 26.69 4.76
N LYS A 49 -9.94 26.33 5.87
CA LYS A 49 -9.73 27.24 7.01
C LYS A 49 -8.50 28.13 6.84
N GLN A 50 -7.40 27.59 6.29
CA GLN A 50 -6.07 28.22 6.38
C GLN A 50 -5.54 28.74 5.03
N ALA A 51 -6.00 28.20 3.89
CA ALA A 51 -5.38 28.52 2.61
C ALA A 51 -5.69 29.97 2.19
N PRO A 52 -4.65 30.79 1.93
CA PRO A 52 -4.81 32.14 1.39
C PRO A 52 -5.56 32.14 0.07
N GLY A 53 -6.27 33.24 -0.24
CA GLY A 53 -7.02 33.38 -1.49
C GLY A 53 -6.15 33.18 -2.74
N ARG A 54 -4.88 33.60 -2.69
CA ARG A 54 -3.89 33.39 -3.75
C ARG A 54 -3.65 31.90 -4.04
N VAL A 55 -3.46 31.09 -2.99
CA VAL A 55 -3.26 29.64 -3.12
C VAL A 55 -4.47 28.99 -3.77
N ARG A 56 -5.69 29.37 -3.36
CA ARG A 56 -6.94 28.83 -3.93
C ARG A 56 -7.08 29.16 -5.41
N LYS A 57 -6.82 30.41 -5.79
CA LYS A 57 -6.85 30.86 -7.19
C LYS A 57 -5.83 30.10 -8.04
N TRP A 58 -4.60 29.97 -7.55
CA TRP A 58 -3.55 29.23 -8.23
C TRP A 58 -3.92 27.76 -8.41
N LEU A 59 -4.45 27.10 -7.37
CA LEU A 59 -4.87 25.68 -7.44
C LEU A 59 -5.97 25.46 -8.49
N VAL A 60 -6.92 26.38 -8.63
CA VAL A 60 -7.94 26.33 -9.69
C VAL A 60 -7.32 26.48 -11.08
N GLN A 61 -6.37 27.41 -11.25
CA GLN A 61 -5.66 27.60 -12.51
C GLN A 61 -4.83 26.36 -12.89
N ALA A 62 -4.12 25.78 -11.93
CA ALA A 62 -3.35 24.56 -12.11
C ALA A 62 -4.24 23.38 -12.55
N ALA A 63 -5.37 23.15 -11.86
CA ALA A 63 -6.31 22.09 -12.24
C ALA A 63 -6.88 22.30 -13.65
N LYS A 64 -7.30 23.53 -13.99
CA LYS A 64 -7.78 23.87 -15.34
C LYS A 64 -6.72 23.64 -16.40
N PHE A 65 -5.47 24.03 -16.11
CA PHE A 65 -4.34 23.78 -17.00
C PHE A 65 -4.17 22.29 -17.27
N LEU A 66 -4.11 21.46 -16.21
CA LEU A 66 -3.94 20.01 -16.34
C LEU A 66 -5.06 19.38 -17.16
N SER A 67 -6.32 19.74 -16.90
CA SER A 67 -7.47 19.26 -17.68
C SER A 67 -7.40 19.67 -19.16
N LYS A 68 -7.00 20.92 -19.45
CA LYS A 68 -6.91 21.43 -20.83
C LYS A 68 -5.76 20.80 -21.64
N HIS A 69 -4.70 20.35 -20.97
CA HIS A 69 -3.51 19.76 -21.61
C HIS A 69 -3.54 18.23 -21.67
N GLN A 70 -4.69 17.61 -21.35
CA GLN A 70 -4.92 16.20 -21.64
C GLN A 70 -5.02 16.01 -23.16
N HIS A 71 -4.31 15.01 -23.69
CA HIS A 71 -4.40 14.67 -25.12
C HIS A 71 -5.73 13.97 -25.45
N GLU A 72 -6.05 13.92 -26.74
CA GLU A 72 -7.26 13.26 -27.25
C GLU A 72 -7.35 11.79 -26.81
N GLY A 73 -6.22 11.07 -26.87
CA GLY A 73 -6.08 9.69 -26.38
C GLY A 73 -6.05 9.54 -24.85
N GLY A 74 -6.39 10.58 -24.09
CA GLY A 74 -6.63 10.52 -22.65
C GLY A 74 -5.41 10.65 -21.74
N LEU A 75 -4.18 10.53 -22.25
CA LEU A 75 -2.94 10.66 -21.47
C LEU A 75 -2.30 12.06 -21.59
N TRP A 76 -1.18 12.28 -20.90
CA TRP A 76 -0.40 13.52 -20.95
C TRP A 76 1.02 13.24 -21.44
N ARG A 77 1.63 14.23 -22.10
CA ARG A 77 3.01 14.17 -22.60
C ARG A 77 3.93 15.15 -21.88
N TYR A 78 5.22 14.86 -21.86
CA TYR A 78 6.22 15.83 -21.44
C TYR A 78 6.35 16.97 -22.47
N PRO A 79 6.80 18.17 -22.06
CA PRO A 79 7.12 19.24 -23.01
C PRO A 79 8.30 18.86 -23.92
N PHE A 80 8.26 19.36 -25.16
CA PHE A 80 9.33 19.30 -26.17
C PHE A 80 9.73 17.92 -26.71
N TYR A 81 9.44 16.83 -25.99
CA TYR A 81 9.70 15.46 -26.43
C TYR A 81 8.64 14.50 -25.89
N GLY A 82 8.26 13.52 -26.71
CA GLY A 82 7.48 12.36 -26.28
C GLY A 82 5.99 12.40 -26.60
N ASP A 83 5.48 11.23 -26.98
CA ASP A 83 4.05 10.95 -27.06
C ASP A 83 3.44 10.91 -25.64
N PRO A 84 2.10 11.04 -25.51
CA PRO A 84 1.43 10.84 -24.23
C PRO A 84 1.77 9.47 -23.61
N ASP A 85 2.10 9.45 -22.31
CA ASP A 85 2.57 8.25 -21.62
C ASP A 85 1.97 8.07 -20.21
N VAL A 86 2.04 6.84 -19.70
CA VAL A 86 1.52 6.44 -18.38
C VAL A 86 2.26 7.11 -17.22
N SER A 87 3.56 7.39 -17.37
CA SER A 87 4.39 7.99 -16.33
C SER A 87 3.96 9.41 -16.02
N ASN A 88 3.82 10.26 -17.04
CA ASN A 88 3.38 11.63 -16.85
C ASN A 88 1.89 11.72 -16.49
N ALA A 89 1.07 10.84 -17.09
CA ALA A 89 -0.35 10.74 -16.75
C ALA A 89 -0.58 10.44 -15.26
N GLN A 90 0.29 9.64 -14.64
CA GLN A 90 0.24 9.40 -13.20
C GLN A 90 0.25 10.71 -12.41
N PHE A 91 1.19 11.61 -12.69
CA PHE A 91 1.30 12.87 -11.95
C PHE A 91 0.09 13.78 -12.18
N ALA A 92 -0.37 13.90 -13.43
CA ALA A 92 -1.54 14.71 -13.77
C ALA A 92 -2.81 14.22 -13.04
N VAL A 93 -3.07 12.91 -13.03
CA VAL A 93 -4.25 12.33 -12.37
C VAL A 93 -4.19 12.51 -10.85
N LEU A 94 -3.01 12.28 -10.25
CA LEU A 94 -2.82 12.47 -8.82
C LEU A 94 -3.01 13.94 -8.40
N ALA A 95 -2.50 14.87 -9.20
CA ALA A 95 -2.67 16.29 -8.97
C ALA A 95 -4.14 16.73 -9.11
N LEU A 96 -4.85 16.24 -10.13
CA LEU A 96 -6.29 16.50 -10.28
C LEU A 96 -7.10 15.92 -9.11
N LYS A 97 -6.76 14.72 -8.63
CA LYS A 97 -7.37 14.13 -7.42
C LYS A 97 -7.08 14.97 -6.18
N ALA A 98 -5.84 15.44 -6.00
CA ALA A 98 -5.46 16.31 -4.89
C ALA A 98 -6.22 17.66 -4.94
N ALA A 99 -6.29 18.29 -6.11
CA ALA A 99 -7.08 19.51 -6.31
C ALA A 99 -8.56 19.28 -5.98
N HIS A 100 -9.14 18.17 -6.42
CA HIS A 100 -10.52 17.81 -6.09
C HIS A 100 -10.72 17.61 -4.58
N ARG A 101 -9.78 16.91 -3.91
CA ARG A 101 -9.78 16.74 -2.46
C ARG A 101 -9.76 18.06 -1.71
N LEU A 102 -9.02 19.05 -2.22
CA LEU A 102 -8.95 20.41 -1.68
C LEU A 102 -10.17 21.28 -2.05
N GLY A 103 -11.12 20.76 -2.82
CA GLY A 103 -12.40 21.41 -3.14
C GLY A 103 -12.47 22.10 -4.50
N VAL A 104 -11.47 21.91 -5.37
CA VAL A 104 -11.55 22.37 -6.77
C VAL A 104 -12.46 21.45 -7.56
N LYS A 105 -13.37 22.01 -8.36
CA LYS A 105 -14.18 21.20 -9.29
C LYS A 105 -13.30 20.72 -10.44
N VAL A 106 -13.28 19.41 -10.65
CA VAL A 106 -12.59 18.76 -11.78
C VAL A 106 -13.63 18.03 -12.62
N ASP A 107 -13.52 18.14 -13.94
CA ASP A 107 -14.43 17.48 -14.87
C ASP A 107 -14.23 15.96 -14.86
N LEU A 108 -15.33 15.21 -14.74
CA LEU A 108 -15.30 13.74 -14.66
C LEU A 108 -14.87 13.08 -15.98
N GLY A 109 -15.12 13.75 -17.11
CA GLY A 109 -14.67 13.32 -18.43
C GLY A 109 -13.16 13.20 -18.53
N VAL A 110 -12.40 13.96 -17.72
CA VAL A 110 -10.93 13.82 -17.65
C VAL A 110 -10.57 12.44 -17.10
N PHE A 111 -11.16 12.02 -15.98
CA PHE A 111 -10.90 10.70 -15.38
C PHE A 111 -11.44 9.56 -16.25
N TRP A 112 -12.56 9.77 -16.94
CA TRP A 112 -13.14 8.81 -17.88
C TRP A 112 -12.15 8.48 -19.01
N LYS A 113 -11.64 9.51 -19.71
CA LYS A 113 -10.69 9.34 -20.81
C LYS A 113 -9.42 8.61 -20.38
N VAL A 114 -8.90 8.88 -19.19
CA VAL A 114 -7.72 8.17 -18.66
C VAL A 114 -8.03 6.70 -18.40
N ALA A 115 -9.19 6.40 -17.82
CA ALA A 115 -9.56 5.03 -17.52
C ALA A 115 -9.75 4.20 -18.80
N GLU A 116 -10.34 4.77 -19.85
CA GLU A 116 -10.41 4.15 -21.18
C GLU A 116 -9.00 3.93 -21.75
N ALA A 117 -8.18 4.99 -21.78
CA ALA A 117 -6.82 4.91 -22.29
C ALA A 117 -5.99 3.82 -21.60
N LEU A 118 -6.06 3.71 -20.27
CA LEU A 118 -5.33 2.67 -19.54
C LEU A 118 -5.88 1.26 -19.76
N VAL A 119 -7.20 1.11 -19.90
CA VAL A 119 -7.77 -0.20 -20.27
C VAL A 119 -7.25 -0.64 -21.64
N GLU A 120 -7.10 0.29 -22.59
CA GLU A 120 -6.57 0.04 -23.93
C GLU A 120 -5.05 -0.16 -23.94
N CYS A 121 -4.30 0.59 -23.13
CA CYS A 121 -2.84 0.49 -23.02
C CYS A 121 -2.37 -0.79 -22.31
N GLN A 122 -3.25 -1.49 -21.57
CA GLN A 122 -2.85 -2.71 -20.87
C GLN A 122 -2.48 -3.79 -21.88
N GLN A 123 -1.43 -4.56 -21.57
CA GLN A 123 -0.96 -5.65 -22.43
C GLN A 123 -2.14 -6.54 -22.91
N ALA A 124 -2.14 -6.90 -24.20
CA ALA A 124 -3.24 -7.66 -24.81
C ALA A 124 -3.38 -9.08 -24.24
N SER A 125 -2.25 -9.72 -23.90
CA SER A 125 -2.17 -11.07 -23.34
C SER A 125 -1.23 -11.12 -22.13
N GLY A 126 -1.30 -12.19 -21.34
CA GLY A 126 -0.45 -12.36 -20.16
C GLY A 126 -0.58 -13.76 -19.58
N ALA A 127 0.35 -14.14 -18.69
CA ALA A 127 0.35 -15.46 -18.07
C ALA A 127 -0.91 -15.67 -17.22
N LYS A 128 -1.48 -16.87 -17.22
CA LYS A 128 -2.63 -17.22 -16.36
C LYS A 128 -2.13 -17.63 -14.98
N VAL A 129 -2.42 -16.81 -13.97
CA VAL A 129 -2.01 -17.05 -12.57
C VAL A 129 -3.22 -17.39 -11.69
N ALA A 130 -2.94 -17.96 -10.51
CA ALA A 130 -3.98 -18.21 -9.51
C ALA A 130 -4.67 -16.89 -9.12
N SER A 131 -5.99 -16.92 -8.97
CA SER A 131 -6.72 -15.74 -8.55
C SER A 131 -6.53 -15.46 -7.06
N PHE A 132 -6.47 -14.18 -6.71
CA PHE A 132 -6.50 -13.69 -5.34
C PHE A 132 -7.41 -12.46 -5.24
N PRO A 133 -7.95 -12.14 -4.05
CA PRO A 133 -8.78 -10.96 -3.87
C PRO A 133 -7.99 -9.67 -4.16
N VAL A 134 -8.60 -8.75 -4.91
CA VAL A 134 -8.08 -7.41 -5.17
C VAL A 134 -9.13 -6.41 -4.69
N PRO A 135 -9.09 -5.97 -3.42
CA PRO A 135 -10.22 -5.27 -2.80
C PRO A 135 -10.70 -4.04 -3.57
N ALA A 136 -9.79 -3.23 -4.11
CA ALA A 136 -10.13 -2.06 -4.93
C ALA A 136 -10.78 -2.40 -6.28
N ALA A 137 -10.58 -3.61 -6.80
CA ALA A 137 -11.27 -4.10 -8.00
C ALA A 137 -12.61 -4.78 -7.65
N ASP A 138 -12.65 -5.53 -6.55
CA ASP A 138 -13.77 -6.38 -6.16
C ASP A 138 -14.91 -5.62 -5.46
N ARG A 139 -14.64 -4.41 -4.97
CA ARG A 139 -15.59 -3.60 -4.20
C ARG A 139 -15.59 -2.14 -4.67
N LYS A 140 -16.63 -1.39 -4.30
CA LYS A 140 -16.62 0.07 -4.43
C LYS A 140 -15.59 0.68 -3.47
N ILE A 141 -14.84 1.68 -3.93
CA ILE A 141 -13.83 2.40 -3.15
C ILE A 141 -14.49 3.08 -1.93
N ALA A 142 -15.68 3.67 -2.10
CA ALA A 142 -16.53 4.20 -1.04
C ALA A 142 -16.79 3.17 0.08
N GLY A 143 -17.01 1.91 -0.27
CA GLY A 143 -17.25 0.81 0.68
C GLY A 143 -15.98 0.29 1.37
N LEU A 144 -14.80 0.63 0.85
CA LEU A 144 -13.51 0.38 1.51
C LEU A 144 -13.18 1.49 2.52
N LEU A 145 -13.80 2.67 2.39
CA LEU A 145 -13.70 3.75 3.36
C LEU A 145 -14.44 3.43 4.68
N ASP A 146 -15.62 2.82 4.65
CA ASP A 146 -16.55 3.00 5.78
C ASP A 146 -16.77 1.80 6.72
N ARG A 147 -15.70 1.19 7.26
CA ARG A 147 -15.85 0.07 8.23
C ARG A 147 -16.29 0.46 9.66
N ARG A 148 -16.55 1.74 9.96
CA ARG A 148 -16.95 2.17 11.32
C ARG A 148 -18.44 1.97 11.66
N THR A 149 -19.32 1.65 10.72
CA THR A 149 -20.76 1.53 10.98
C THR A 149 -21.22 0.12 11.39
N LYS A 150 -20.45 -0.95 11.14
CA LYS A 150 -20.91 -2.32 11.44
C LYS A 150 -20.63 -2.83 12.87
N ARG A 151 -19.63 -2.28 13.57
CA ARG A 151 -19.26 -2.76 14.93
C ARG A 151 -20.21 -2.29 16.05
N LYS A 152 -20.98 -1.21 15.84
CA LYS A 152 -21.97 -0.71 16.82
C LYS A 152 -23.33 -1.43 16.78
N LYS A 153 -23.69 -2.14 15.71
CA LYS A 153 -25.02 -2.78 15.57
C LYS A 153 -25.10 -4.21 16.13
N LYS A 154 -23.96 -4.86 16.43
CA LYS A 154 -23.93 -6.23 16.98
C LYS A 154 -24.04 -6.30 18.52
N LYS A 155 -24.13 -5.16 19.23
CA LYS A 155 -24.18 -5.12 20.71
C LYS A 155 -25.53 -4.68 21.32
N ARG A 156 -26.60 -4.58 20.53
CA ARG A 156 -27.97 -4.40 21.05
C ARG A 156 -28.95 -5.25 20.26
N ARG A 157 -29.02 -6.53 20.61
CA ARG A 157 -30.17 -7.39 20.29
C ARG A 157 -30.18 -8.63 21.18
N THR A 158 -30.33 -8.39 22.47
CA THR A 158 -30.99 -9.31 23.40
C THR A 158 -32.31 -8.63 23.80
N GLY A 159 -33.45 -9.28 23.56
CA GLY A 159 -34.77 -8.83 24.03
C GLY A 159 -35.84 -8.64 22.95
N ASN A 160 -36.66 -9.68 22.81
CA ASN A 160 -38.09 -9.77 22.42
C ASN A 160 -38.75 -8.91 21.32
N SER A 161 -39.31 -9.65 20.36
CA SER A 161 -40.61 -9.54 19.67
C SER A 161 -40.95 -8.40 18.69
N SER A 162 -41.77 -8.82 17.73
CA SER A 162 -42.53 -8.10 16.70
C SER A 162 -41.80 -7.69 15.42
N SER A 163 -42.51 -8.00 14.33
CA SER A 163 -42.09 -7.98 12.94
C SER A 163 -42.04 -6.59 12.35
N THR A 164 -40.93 -6.25 11.69
CA THR A 164 -40.92 -5.30 10.58
C THR A 164 -39.77 -5.66 9.66
N ARG A 165 -40.10 -6.17 8.46
CA ARG A 165 -39.14 -6.46 7.39
C ARG A 165 -38.52 -5.15 6.93
N THR A 166 -37.32 -4.84 7.42
CA THR A 166 -36.43 -3.88 6.77
C THR A 166 -35.57 -4.66 5.79
N ARG A 167 -35.72 -4.32 4.50
CA ARG A 167 -34.95 -4.85 3.37
C ARG A 167 -33.47 -4.59 3.65
N GLY A 168 -32.75 -5.63 4.10
CA GLY A 168 -31.32 -5.56 4.30
C GLY A 168 -30.65 -5.40 2.95
N GLU A 169 -29.83 -4.36 2.81
CA GLU A 169 -28.83 -4.32 1.74
C GLU A 169 -27.98 -5.60 1.88
N GLU A 170 -28.12 -6.49 0.91
CA GLU A 170 -27.29 -7.69 0.77
C GLU A 170 -25.83 -7.26 0.84
N GLU A 171 -25.09 -7.83 1.78
CA GLU A 171 -23.64 -7.76 1.73
C GLU A 171 -23.24 -8.35 0.39
N THR A 172 -22.67 -7.52 -0.51
CA THR A 172 -22.01 -8.05 -1.69
C THR A 172 -20.96 -9.01 -1.14
N PRO A 173 -21.08 -10.33 -1.39
CA PRO A 173 -20.15 -11.28 -0.83
C PRO A 173 -18.75 -10.84 -1.27
N ILE A 174 -17.77 -10.98 -0.38
CA ILE A 174 -16.40 -11.13 -0.86
C ILE A 174 -16.54 -12.20 -1.92
N LEU A 175 -16.22 -11.89 -3.18
CA LEU A 175 -16.03 -12.93 -4.18
C LEU A 175 -14.99 -13.85 -3.55
N THR A 176 -15.46 -14.90 -2.88
CA THR A 176 -14.71 -16.12 -2.64
C THR A 176 -14.53 -16.61 -4.05
N THR A 177 -13.50 -16.09 -4.73
CA THR A 177 -13.14 -16.54 -6.05
C THR A 177 -13.01 -18.04 -5.88
N SER A 178 -13.96 -18.77 -6.46
CA SER A 178 -13.79 -20.18 -6.70
C SER A 178 -12.37 -20.35 -7.21
N THR A 179 -11.55 -21.09 -6.46
CA THR A 179 -10.12 -21.31 -6.71
C THR A 179 -9.82 -21.90 -8.09
N THR A 180 -10.86 -22.20 -8.88
CA THR A 180 -10.80 -22.68 -10.26
C THR A 180 -10.63 -21.58 -11.32
N GLN A 181 -11.00 -20.32 -11.07
CA GLN A 181 -10.88 -19.27 -12.08
C GLN A 181 -9.50 -18.60 -12.02
N ARG A 182 -8.74 -18.62 -13.12
CA ARG A 182 -7.44 -17.94 -13.23
C ARG A 182 -7.61 -16.49 -13.71
N MET A 183 -6.79 -15.57 -13.18
CA MET A 183 -6.65 -14.19 -13.67
C MET A 183 -5.47 -14.09 -14.65
N GLN A 184 -5.42 -13.02 -15.45
CA GLN A 184 -4.35 -12.81 -16.43
C GLN A 184 -3.36 -11.77 -15.92
N ALA A 185 -2.09 -12.13 -15.78
CA ALA A 185 -1.02 -11.21 -15.43
C ALA A 185 -0.68 -10.28 -16.62
N ARG A 186 -1.39 -9.15 -16.74
CA ARG A 186 -1.21 -8.16 -17.81
C ARG A 186 -0.80 -6.81 -17.22
N GLY A 187 0.37 -6.31 -17.63
CA GLY A 187 0.94 -5.07 -17.11
C GLY A 187 0.78 -3.88 -18.06
N TRP A 188 1.47 -2.80 -17.72
CA TRP A 188 1.57 -1.59 -18.56
C TRP A 188 3.04 -1.26 -18.83
N GLY A 189 3.31 -0.84 -20.07
CA GLY A 189 4.50 -0.08 -20.44
C GLY A 189 4.24 1.42 -20.39
N TYR A 190 5.11 2.25 -21.00
CA TYR A 190 4.90 3.69 -21.03
C TYR A 190 3.76 4.09 -21.99
N ARG A 191 3.62 3.37 -23.10
CA ARG A 191 2.67 3.63 -24.19
C ARG A 191 1.94 2.36 -24.64
N PRO A 192 0.84 2.46 -25.39
CA PRO A 192 0.23 1.31 -26.04
C PRO A 192 1.26 0.48 -26.81
N GLY A 193 1.27 -0.83 -26.60
CA GLY A 193 2.19 -1.76 -27.28
C GLY A 193 3.58 -1.91 -26.63
N ASP A 194 3.97 -1.03 -25.70
CA ASP A 194 5.22 -1.19 -24.96
C ASP A 194 5.20 -2.44 -24.08
N ALA A 195 6.37 -3.08 -23.93
CA ALA A 195 6.54 -4.16 -22.96
C ALA A 195 6.24 -3.68 -21.53
N PRO A 196 5.57 -4.50 -20.70
CA PRO A 196 5.18 -4.09 -19.35
C PRO A 196 6.40 -3.94 -18.44
N ARG A 197 6.34 -2.96 -17.54
CA ARG A 197 7.38 -2.66 -16.55
C ARG A 197 6.80 -2.55 -15.15
N GLY A 198 7.62 -2.75 -14.12
CA GLY A 198 7.24 -2.65 -12.72
C GLY A 198 6.67 -1.28 -12.38
N SER A 199 7.44 -0.24 -12.67
CA SER A 199 7.03 1.15 -12.41
C SER A 199 5.75 1.54 -13.13
N MET A 200 5.63 1.20 -14.42
CA MET A 200 4.45 1.56 -15.22
C MET A 200 3.22 0.72 -14.87
N THR A 201 3.39 -0.55 -14.50
CA THR A 201 2.27 -1.38 -14.03
C THR A 201 1.75 -0.87 -12.70
N ALA A 202 2.64 -0.52 -11.77
CA ALA A 202 2.29 0.08 -10.49
C ALA A 202 1.59 1.44 -10.68
N ALA A 203 2.05 2.27 -11.63
CA ALA A 203 1.41 3.52 -12.00
C ALA A 203 0.00 3.30 -12.60
N GLY A 204 -0.14 2.37 -13.54
CA GLY A 204 -1.41 2.04 -14.19
C GLY A 204 -2.49 1.62 -13.20
N VAL A 205 -2.16 0.73 -12.25
CA VAL A 205 -3.12 0.34 -11.20
C VAL A 205 -3.46 1.51 -10.27
N ALA A 206 -2.47 2.33 -9.88
CA ALA A 206 -2.70 3.49 -9.01
C ALA A 206 -3.65 4.51 -9.68
N ILE A 207 -3.42 4.82 -10.95
CA ILE A 207 -4.27 5.72 -11.74
C ILE A 207 -5.69 5.16 -11.85
N LEU A 208 -5.85 3.87 -12.20
CA LEU A 208 -7.17 3.27 -12.35
C LEU A 208 -7.97 3.26 -11.05
N VAL A 209 -7.33 3.06 -9.89
CA VAL A 209 -8.01 3.19 -8.59
C VAL A 209 -8.49 4.63 -8.37
N VAL A 210 -7.67 5.63 -8.72
CA VAL A 210 -8.07 7.04 -8.61
C VAL A 210 -9.24 7.34 -9.53
N CYS A 211 -9.19 6.96 -10.81
CA CYS A 211 -10.29 7.15 -11.75
C CYS A 211 -11.56 6.45 -11.26
N LYS A 212 -11.47 5.20 -10.81
CA LYS A 212 -12.60 4.47 -10.22
C LYS A 212 -13.21 5.25 -9.06
N SER A 213 -12.38 5.79 -8.15
CA SER A 213 -12.87 6.55 -6.99
C SER A 213 -13.62 7.84 -7.34
N GLU A 214 -13.33 8.42 -8.51
CA GLU A 214 -13.98 9.63 -9.01
C GLU A 214 -15.26 9.30 -9.79
N LEU A 215 -15.31 8.13 -10.43
CA LEU A 215 -16.37 7.77 -11.38
C LEU A 215 -17.43 6.83 -10.79
N GLU A 216 -17.13 6.04 -9.75
CA GLU A 216 -18.01 4.95 -9.26
C GLU A 216 -19.35 5.38 -8.65
N ALA A 217 -19.55 6.69 -8.45
CA ALA A 217 -20.83 7.26 -8.05
C ALA A 217 -21.80 7.44 -9.23
N HIS A 218 -21.32 7.30 -10.48
CA HIS A 218 -22.12 7.53 -11.68
C HIS A 218 -22.57 6.22 -12.33
N ASP A 219 -23.87 6.08 -12.57
CA ASP A 219 -24.47 4.88 -13.16
C ASP A 219 -23.88 4.51 -14.53
N ARG A 220 -23.52 5.52 -15.34
CA ARG A 220 -22.91 5.30 -16.64
C ARG A 220 -21.58 4.56 -16.52
N TYR A 221 -20.74 4.96 -15.55
CA TYR A 221 -19.47 4.29 -15.29
C TYR A 221 -19.70 2.84 -14.86
N GLU A 222 -20.63 2.61 -13.94
CA GLU A 222 -20.93 1.28 -13.41
C GLU A 222 -21.31 0.29 -14.53
N LYS A 223 -22.07 0.76 -15.52
CA LYS A 223 -22.54 -0.07 -16.65
C LYS A 223 -21.49 -0.26 -17.74
N GLU A 224 -20.79 0.80 -18.14
CA GLU A 224 -19.97 0.80 -19.36
C GLU A 224 -18.48 0.47 -19.09
N LEU A 225 -17.92 1.04 -18.03
CA LEU A 225 -16.47 1.10 -17.83
C LEU A 225 -15.99 0.31 -16.61
N ALA A 226 -16.79 0.22 -15.55
CA ALA A 226 -16.43 -0.50 -14.33
C ALA A 226 -16.02 -1.97 -14.56
N PRO A 227 -16.70 -2.77 -15.40
CA PRO A 227 -16.26 -4.15 -15.66
C PRO A 227 -14.85 -4.22 -16.26
N LYS A 228 -14.53 -3.31 -17.19
CA LYS A 228 -13.22 -3.24 -17.86
C LYS A 228 -12.13 -2.77 -16.88
N VAL A 229 -12.41 -1.73 -16.11
CA VAL A 229 -11.49 -1.20 -15.08
C VAL A 229 -11.23 -2.23 -13.98
N ASN A 230 -12.26 -2.91 -13.47
CA ASN A 230 -12.11 -3.93 -12.43
C ASN A 230 -11.29 -5.13 -12.95
N ARG A 231 -11.47 -5.54 -14.21
CA ARG A 231 -10.61 -6.55 -14.83
C ARG A 231 -9.17 -6.06 -14.94
N ALA A 232 -8.95 -4.85 -15.45
CA ALA A 232 -7.61 -4.29 -15.61
C ALA A 232 -6.88 -4.17 -14.27
N LEU A 233 -7.57 -3.75 -13.20
CA LEU A 233 -7.01 -3.72 -11.84
C LEU A 233 -6.58 -5.10 -11.34
N ARG A 234 -7.41 -6.14 -11.54
CA ARG A 234 -7.03 -7.52 -11.17
C ARG A 234 -5.83 -7.99 -11.97
N ASP A 235 -5.83 -7.75 -13.27
CA ASP A 235 -4.77 -8.19 -14.17
C ASP A 235 -3.43 -7.48 -13.88
N GLY A 236 -3.48 -6.20 -13.53
CA GLY A 236 -2.33 -5.41 -13.08
C GLY A 236 -1.77 -5.89 -11.74
N ALA A 237 -2.65 -6.13 -10.77
CA ALA A 237 -2.25 -6.72 -9.48
C ALA A 237 -1.62 -8.11 -9.69
N ALA A 238 -2.18 -8.92 -10.59
CA ALA A 238 -1.65 -10.22 -10.96
C ALA A 238 -0.25 -10.13 -11.58
N TRP A 239 -0.03 -9.15 -12.45
CA TRP A 239 1.29 -8.88 -13.03
C TRP A 239 2.30 -8.47 -11.96
N LEU A 240 1.92 -7.56 -11.06
CA LEU A 240 2.79 -7.15 -9.94
C LEU A 240 3.10 -8.33 -9.01
N ALA A 241 2.12 -9.19 -8.73
CA ALA A 241 2.32 -10.40 -7.94
C ALA A 241 3.28 -11.40 -8.59
N ALA A 242 3.16 -11.61 -9.91
CA ALA A 242 4.00 -12.54 -10.66
C ALA A 242 5.45 -12.04 -10.84
N ASN A 243 5.65 -10.72 -10.86
CA ASN A 243 6.95 -10.09 -11.14
C ASN A 243 7.50 -9.33 -9.92
N PHE A 244 6.96 -9.55 -8.72
CA PHE A 244 7.31 -8.77 -7.54
C PHE A 244 8.82 -8.86 -7.23
N ALA A 245 9.47 -7.70 -7.15
CA ALA A 245 10.87 -7.56 -6.79
C ALA A 245 11.06 -6.31 -5.93
N VAL A 246 12.15 -6.27 -5.15
CA VAL A 246 12.51 -5.11 -4.30
C VAL A 246 13.93 -4.61 -4.54
N ASP A 247 14.70 -5.37 -5.30
CA ASP A 247 16.10 -5.15 -5.64
C ASP A 247 16.30 -4.67 -7.08
N LYS A 248 15.23 -4.68 -7.88
CA LYS A 248 15.24 -4.26 -9.29
C LYS A 248 13.85 -3.77 -9.72
N ASN A 249 13.78 -3.04 -10.83
CA ASN A 249 12.53 -2.66 -11.50
C ASN A 249 12.19 -3.67 -12.60
N PRO A 250 11.20 -4.56 -12.41
CA PRO A 250 10.90 -5.62 -13.37
C PRO A 250 10.64 -5.10 -14.79
N GLY A 251 11.35 -5.61 -15.78
CA GLY A 251 11.23 -5.20 -17.18
C GLY A 251 11.92 -3.86 -17.50
N ALA A 252 12.68 -3.27 -16.57
CA ALA A 252 13.45 -2.05 -16.77
C ALA A 252 14.80 -2.07 -16.05
N GLU A 253 15.26 -3.26 -15.66
CA GLU A 253 16.53 -3.43 -14.97
C GLU A 253 17.72 -2.97 -15.83
N PRO A 254 18.76 -2.36 -15.23
CA PRO A 254 18.92 -2.07 -13.80
C PRO A 254 18.25 -0.76 -13.33
N ASP A 255 17.52 -0.03 -14.16
CA ASP A 255 17.17 1.37 -13.90
C ASP A 255 15.83 1.60 -13.17
N TRP A 256 15.73 2.78 -12.54
CA TRP A 256 14.53 3.33 -11.92
C TRP A 256 14.02 2.53 -10.72
N LEU A 257 14.93 1.99 -9.89
CA LEU A 257 14.60 1.17 -8.74
C LEU A 257 13.79 1.93 -7.70
N PHE A 258 14.27 3.07 -7.22
CA PHE A 258 13.56 3.82 -6.17
C PHE A 258 12.28 4.45 -6.69
N TYR A 259 12.26 4.81 -7.98
CA TYR A 259 11.02 5.21 -8.65
C TYR A 259 9.99 4.06 -8.66
N TYR A 260 10.40 2.86 -9.06
CA TYR A 260 9.55 1.67 -9.03
C TYR A 260 9.04 1.38 -7.61
N LEU A 261 9.92 1.30 -6.62
CA LEU A 261 9.53 1.03 -5.24
C LEU A 261 8.50 2.05 -4.75
N TYR A 262 8.74 3.34 -4.96
CA TYR A 262 7.77 4.36 -4.60
C TYR A 262 6.43 4.16 -5.32
N THR A 263 6.42 3.89 -6.63
CA THR A 263 5.15 3.59 -7.35
C THR A 263 4.46 2.32 -6.83
N LEU A 264 5.24 1.31 -6.42
CA LEU A 264 4.74 0.06 -5.83
C LEU A 264 4.07 0.29 -4.46
N GLU A 265 4.62 1.19 -3.65
CA GLU A 265 3.96 1.64 -2.40
C GLU A 265 2.57 2.20 -2.70
N ARG A 266 2.46 3.08 -3.71
CA ARG A 266 1.17 3.66 -4.10
C ARG A 266 0.21 2.58 -4.56
N ALA A 267 0.68 1.65 -5.39
CA ALA A 267 -0.12 0.55 -5.90
C ALA A 267 -0.66 -0.33 -4.76
N GLY A 268 0.20 -0.79 -3.85
CA GLY A 268 -0.20 -1.59 -2.69
C GLY A 268 -1.20 -0.87 -1.80
N THR A 269 -0.91 0.39 -1.46
CA THR A 269 -1.79 1.23 -0.64
C THR A 269 -3.15 1.47 -1.30
N LEU A 270 -3.21 1.79 -2.60
CA LEU A 270 -4.45 2.09 -3.32
C LEU A 270 -5.28 0.86 -3.66
N LEU A 271 -4.64 -0.28 -3.93
CA LEU A 271 -5.33 -1.55 -4.15
C LEU A 271 -5.89 -2.15 -2.84
N ALA A 272 -5.45 -1.63 -1.68
CA ALA A 272 -5.63 -2.24 -0.36
C ALA A 272 -5.07 -3.68 -0.31
N LEU A 273 -3.87 -3.85 -0.89
CA LEU A 273 -3.10 -5.08 -0.82
C LEU A 273 -1.90 -4.87 0.09
N GLU A 274 -1.71 -5.76 1.05
CA GLU A 274 -0.50 -5.80 1.89
C GLU A 274 0.60 -6.67 1.26
N ARG A 275 0.24 -7.48 0.25
CA ARG A 275 1.14 -8.45 -0.39
C ARG A 275 0.97 -8.53 -1.89
N PHE A 276 2.07 -8.78 -2.58
CA PHE A 276 2.13 -9.17 -3.98
C PHE A 276 2.87 -10.50 -4.06
N GLY A 277 2.28 -11.51 -4.70
CA GLY A 277 2.91 -12.84 -4.82
C GLY A 277 3.18 -13.53 -3.47
N GLY A 278 2.37 -13.24 -2.43
CA GLY A 278 2.58 -13.74 -1.06
C GLY A 278 3.66 -13.00 -0.25
N ARG A 279 4.35 -12.03 -0.86
CA ARG A 279 5.46 -11.26 -0.28
C ARG A 279 4.99 -9.91 0.25
N ALA A 280 5.51 -9.50 1.41
CA ALA A 280 5.10 -8.28 2.12
C ALA A 280 5.80 -7.07 1.52
N TRP A 281 5.13 -6.39 0.58
CA TRP A 281 5.79 -5.38 -0.25
C TRP A 281 6.42 -4.23 0.55
N TYR A 282 5.80 -3.83 1.66
CA TYR A 282 6.30 -2.72 2.47
C TYR A 282 7.51 -3.13 3.29
N GLU A 283 7.42 -4.25 4.02
CA GLU A 283 8.50 -4.74 4.89
C GLU A 283 9.75 -5.06 4.06
N GLU A 284 9.57 -5.81 2.97
CA GLU A 284 10.66 -6.21 2.09
C GLU A 284 11.26 -5.01 1.34
N GLY A 285 10.42 -4.08 0.85
CA GLY A 285 10.89 -2.86 0.21
C GLY A 285 11.62 -1.92 1.17
N ALA A 286 11.13 -1.79 2.41
CA ALA A 286 11.76 -0.95 3.43
C ALA A 286 13.13 -1.50 3.82
N GLN A 287 13.23 -2.83 4.02
CA GLN A 287 14.52 -3.48 4.27
C GLN A 287 15.49 -3.28 3.10
N ALA A 288 15.02 -3.45 1.85
CA ALA A 288 15.84 -3.22 0.66
C ALA A 288 16.35 -1.77 0.57
N ILE A 289 15.52 -0.78 0.89
CA ILE A 289 15.95 0.64 0.91
C ILE A 289 16.93 0.90 2.05
N LEU A 290 16.64 0.45 3.28
CA LEU A 290 17.49 0.70 4.44
C LEU A 290 18.89 0.07 4.29
N SER A 291 19.00 -1.07 3.62
CA SER A 291 20.29 -1.70 3.30
C SER A 291 21.16 -0.88 2.32
N ARG A 292 20.60 0.17 1.70
CA ARG A 292 21.25 1.06 0.73
C ARG A 292 21.49 2.47 1.28
N GLN A 293 21.35 2.66 2.60
CA GLN A 293 21.67 3.92 3.24
C GLN A 293 23.20 4.07 3.36
N GLU A 294 23.73 5.17 2.84
CA GLU A 294 25.13 5.55 2.96
C GLU A 294 25.42 6.20 4.33
N GLY A 295 26.68 6.28 4.72
CA GLY A 295 27.09 6.80 6.04
C GLY A 295 26.71 8.26 6.30
N ASP A 296 26.44 9.04 5.24
CA ASP A 296 25.97 10.43 5.33
C ASP A 296 24.43 10.57 5.29
N GLY A 297 23.71 9.43 5.28
CA GLY A 297 22.26 9.37 5.32
C GLY A 297 21.57 9.38 3.95
N ARG A 298 22.31 9.58 2.84
CA ARG A 298 21.75 9.43 1.48
C ARG A 298 21.35 7.98 1.22
N PHE A 299 20.39 7.78 0.31
CA PHE A 299 20.07 6.45 -0.22
C PHE A 299 20.51 6.37 -1.67
N LEU A 300 21.30 5.36 -2.03
CA LEU A 300 21.76 5.13 -3.40
C LEU A 300 21.24 3.81 -3.95
N ALA A 301 20.48 3.86 -5.05
CA ALA A 301 19.98 2.64 -5.69
C ALA A 301 21.11 1.83 -6.37
N LYS A 302 22.22 2.49 -6.72
CA LYS A 302 23.37 1.93 -7.47
C LYS A 302 22.99 1.48 -8.87
N THR A 303 22.17 2.28 -9.55
CA THR A 303 21.58 2.07 -10.86
C THR A 303 21.76 3.33 -11.73
N SER A 304 21.60 3.25 -13.05
CA SER A 304 21.86 4.36 -13.98
C SER A 304 20.67 5.31 -14.23
N GLY A 305 19.50 5.03 -13.65
CA GLY A 305 18.29 5.84 -13.82
C GLY A 305 18.44 7.25 -13.23
N GLN A 306 17.97 8.29 -13.94
CA GLN A 306 18.09 9.67 -13.45
C GLN A 306 17.35 9.89 -12.11
N ALA A 307 16.21 9.23 -11.89
CA ALA A 307 15.50 9.30 -10.61
C ALA A 307 16.17 8.51 -9.48
N ASP A 308 17.22 7.74 -9.78
CA ASP A 308 17.97 6.94 -8.81
C ASP A 308 19.26 7.64 -8.33
N GLY A 309 19.54 8.85 -8.83
CA GLY A 309 20.66 9.67 -8.36
C GLY A 309 20.44 10.23 -6.95
N ASP A 310 21.49 10.76 -6.33
CA ASP A 310 21.56 11.10 -4.91
C ASP A 310 20.32 11.83 -4.36
N LEU A 311 19.93 12.94 -4.97
CA LEU A 311 18.82 13.76 -4.46
C LEU A 311 17.45 13.13 -4.76
N ALA A 312 17.21 12.75 -6.02
CA ALA A 312 15.92 12.19 -6.45
C ALA A 312 15.66 10.83 -5.80
N GLY A 313 16.69 9.98 -5.77
CA GLY A 313 16.65 8.66 -5.17
C GLY A 313 16.43 8.72 -3.67
N THR A 314 17.14 9.60 -2.96
CA THR A 314 16.90 9.83 -1.52
C THR A 314 15.47 10.30 -1.26
N CYS A 315 14.94 11.24 -2.05
CA CYS A 315 13.55 11.69 -1.91
C CYS A 315 12.55 10.54 -2.11
N LEU A 316 12.72 9.71 -3.15
CA LEU A 316 11.83 8.58 -3.44
C LEU A 316 11.91 7.48 -2.37
N ALA A 317 13.11 7.19 -1.86
CA ALA A 317 13.33 6.27 -0.76
C ALA A 317 12.58 6.74 0.51
N LEU A 318 12.71 8.02 0.87
CA LEU A 318 12.00 8.60 2.01
C LEU A 318 10.47 8.58 1.81
N LEU A 319 9.98 8.86 0.61
CA LEU A 319 8.55 8.80 0.28
C LEU A 319 7.98 7.38 0.41
N PHE A 320 8.76 6.35 0.04
CA PHE A 320 8.40 4.96 0.27
C PHE A 320 8.36 4.63 1.77
N LEU A 321 9.45 4.92 2.50
CA LEU A 321 9.58 4.61 3.92
C LEU A 321 8.48 5.28 4.75
N GLU A 322 8.09 6.49 4.37
CA GLU A 322 7.03 7.26 5.03
C GLU A 322 5.61 6.73 4.75
N ARG A 323 5.45 5.92 3.69
CA ARG A 323 4.14 5.53 3.11
C ARG A 323 3.29 6.75 2.77
N SER A 324 3.86 7.63 1.95
CA SER A 324 3.33 8.97 1.66
C SER A 324 2.05 9.01 0.83
N THR A 325 1.60 7.89 0.28
CA THR A 325 0.35 7.84 -0.46
C THR A 325 -0.84 8.09 0.47
N VAL A 326 -1.52 9.23 0.27
CA VAL A 326 -2.82 9.51 0.86
C VAL A 326 -3.80 8.46 0.38
N PRO A 327 -4.29 7.56 1.25
CA PRO A 327 -5.18 6.52 0.79
C PRO A 327 -6.47 7.17 0.28
N VAL A 328 -6.94 6.73 -0.89
CA VAL A 328 -8.30 7.10 -1.37
C VAL A 328 -9.36 6.37 -0.54
N MET A 329 -8.92 5.43 0.30
CA MET A 329 -9.72 4.73 1.29
C MET A 329 -9.53 5.35 2.67
N LYS A 330 -10.47 5.14 3.60
CA LYS A 330 -10.28 5.55 4.99
C LYS A 330 -9.19 4.63 5.47
N ARG A 331 -8.18 5.16 6.16
CA ARG A 331 -7.33 4.31 6.99
C ARG A 331 -8.29 3.38 7.72
N VAL A 332 -8.17 2.06 7.48
CA VAL A 332 -8.36 1.16 8.62
C VAL A 332 -7.52 1.83 9.68
N ALA A 333 -8.11 2.14 10.83
CA ALA A 333 -7.28 2.29 12.00
C ALA A 333 -6.53 0.96 12.07
N THR A 334 -5.37 0.86 11.41
CA THR A 334 -4.17 0.42 12.07
C THR A 334 -4.13 1.34 13.26
N GLY A 335 -4.90 0.96 14.30
CA GLY A 335 -4.94 1.70 15.55
C GLY A 335 -3.49 1.87 15.88
N SER A 336 -3.04 3.14 15.95
CA SER A 336 -1.64 3.52 16.04
C SER A 336 -0.78 2.29 16.27
N VAL A 337 -0.30 1.69 15.18
CA VAL A 337 0.99 1.08 15.31
C VAL A 337 1.86 2.35 15.25
N ALA A 338 1.94 3.21 16.28
CA ALA A 338 2.79 2.90 17.42
C ALA A 338 3.45 1.58 17.10
N VAL A 339 4.57 1.68 16.41
CA VAL A 339 5.62 0.73 16.64
C VAL A 339 5.83 0.73 18.17
N SER A 340 4.92 0.14 18.96
CA SER A 340 5.26 -0.98 19.78
C SER A 340 5.93 -1.86 18.77
N ALA A 341 7.25 -1.67 18.67
CA ALA A 341 8.14 -2.71 18.24
C ALA A 341 7.47 -4.01 18.68
N ALA A 342 7.27 -4.95 17.77
CA ALA A 342 7.30 -6.31 18.25
C ALA A 342 8.63 -6.36 19.02
N ARG A 343 8.53 -6.39 20.35
CA ARG A 343 9.70 -6.48 21.21
C ARG A 343 10.10 -7.94 21.12
N GLY A 344 11.40 -8.22 21.18
CA GLY A 344 11.88 -9.57 21.43
C GLY A 344 11.23 -10.18 22.69
N PRO A 345 11.49 -11.45 22.99
CA PRO A 345 10.84 -12.12 24.09
C PRO A 345 11.09 -11.38 25.40
N SER A 346 10.06 -11.25 26.24
CA SER A 346 10.22 -10.71 27.59
C SER A 346 10.46 -11.85 28.57
N VAL A 347 11.42 -11.66 29.48
CA VAL A 347 11.81 -12.64 30.50
C VAL A 347 11.51 -12.07 31.87
N LYS A 348 10.90 -12.87 32.74
CA LYS A 348 10.68 -12.55 34.16
C LYS A 348 11.19 -13.72 35.01
N ASP A 349 12.10 -13.45 35.95
CA ASP A 349 12.53 -14.45 36.93
C ASP A 349 11.37 -14.88 37.85
N LEU A 350 11.28 -16.19 38.11
CA LEU A 350 10.36 -16.78 39.07
C LEU A 350 11.13 -17.29 40.31
N PRO A 351 10.49 -17.37 41.49
CA PRO A 351 11.16 -17.67 42.77
C PRO A 351 11.80 -19.07 42.87
N ASP A 352 11.47 -19.98 41.95
CA ASP A 352 11.87 -21.40 41.93
C ASP A 352 13.02 -21.70 40.95
N GLY A 353 13.74 -20.66 40.48
CA GLY A 353 14.80 -20.83 39.49
C GLY A 353 14.28 -21.04 38.07
N GLN A 354 13.01 -20.71 37.81
CA GLN A 354 12.41 -20.71 36.49
C GLN A 354 12.30 -19.28 35.91
N LEU A 355 12.04 -19.19 34.62
CA LEU A 355 11.82 -17.98 33.85
C LEU A 355 10.44 -18.05 33.21
N GLU A 356 9.62 -17.03 33.40
CA GLU A 356 8.43 -16.81 32.58
C GLU A 356 8.84 -16.04 31.33
N VAL A 357 8.83 -16.72 30.18
CA VAL A 357 9.21 -16.16 28.88
C VAL A 357 7.97 -15.92 28.03
N THR A 358 7.74 -14.68 27.62
CA THR A 358 6.67 -14.36 26.66
C THR A 358 7.25 -14.20 25.26
N PHE A 359 6.97 -15.16 24.40
CA PHE A 359 7.28 -15.11 22.97
C PHE A 359 6.21 -14.31 22.23
N ARG A 360 6.65 -13.44 21.32
CA ARG A 360 5.77 -12.62 20.48
C ARG A 360 6.22 -12.69 19.05
N TYR A 361 5.26 -12.79 18.14
CA TYR A 361 5.53 -12.81 16.71
C TYR A 361 4.53 -11.90 15.98
N GLY A 362 5.03 -11.11 15.04
CA GLY A 362 4.22 -10.29 14.14
C GLY A 362 4.28 -10.87 12.74
N GLY A 363 3.12 -11.10 12.11
CA GLY A 363 3.02 -11.66 10.77
C GLY A 363 1.64 -11.47 10.15
N LEU A 364 1.29 -12.28 9.15
CA LEU A 364 -0.06 -12.27 8.58
C LEU A 364 -1.12 -12.74 9.58
N PRO A 365 -2.32 -12.12 9.66
CA PRO A 365 -3.44 -12.68 10.41
C PRO A 365 -3.86 -14.06 9.90
N GLY A 366 -4.25 -14.98 10.79
CA GLY A 366 -4.80 -16.28 10.42
C GLY A 366 -3.78 -17.35 10.01
N ARG A 367 -2.48 -17.15 10.26
CA ARG A 367 -1.46 -18.20 10.12
C ARG A 367 -1.34 -19.02 11.40
N LYS A 368 -0.78 -20.23 11.29
CA LYS A 368 -0.32 -21.01 12.43
C LYS A 368 1.13 -20.63 12.71
N VAL A 369 1.38 -20.05 13.89
CA VAL A 369 2.74 -19.69 14.34
C VAL A 369 3.09 -20.54 15.54
N ALA A 370 4.21 -21.25 15.51
CA ALA A 370 4.75 -21.97 16.66
C ALA A 370 6.15 -21.47 17.01
N VAL A 371 6.55 -21.64 18.26
CA VAL A 371 7.95 -21.48 18.68
C VAL A 371 8.58 -22.86 18.89
N ALA A 372 9.72 -23.09 18.29
CA ALA A 372 10.48 -24.33 18.37
C ALA A 372 11.87 -24.01 18.91
N GLY A 373 12.32 -24.76 19.93
CA GLY A 373 13.60 -24.50 20.57
C GLY A 373 14.08 -25.63 21.46
N SER A 374 15.20 -25.39 22.14
CA SER A 374 15.84 -26.34 23.06
C SER A 374 14.88 -26.92 24.11
N PHE A 375 13.92 -26.11 24.58
CA PHE A 375 12.96 -26.45 25.62
C PHE A 375 11.79 -27.34 25.18
N ASN A 376 11.60 -27.55 23.86
CA ASN A 376 10.53 -28.41 23.34
C ASN A 376 11.01 -29.41 22.28
N GLY A 377 12.32 -29.68 22.26
CA GLY A 377 12.94 -30.59 21.29
C GLY A 377 12.77 -30.12 19.84
N TRP A 378 12.74 -28.80 19.61
CA TRP A 378 12.52 -28.20 18.29
C TRP A 378 11.20 -28.59 17.63
N SER A 379 10.17 -28.89 18.42
CA SER A 379 8.85 -29.28 17.91
C SER A 379 8.11 -28.09 17.29
N LYS A 380 7.69 -28.26 16.04
CA LYS A 380 6.91 -27.27 15.25
C LYS A 380 5.43 -27.17 15.63
N ASP A 381 4.93 -28.08 16.47
CA ASP A 381 3.50 -28.21 16.74
C ASP A 381 3.15 -28.13 18.24
N SER A 382 4.12 -28.26 19.14
CA SER A 382 3.87 -28.30 20.58
C SER A 382 3.55 -26.93 21.20
N HIS A 383 4.19 -25.86 20.73
CA HIS A 383 4.12 -24.53 21.32
C HIS A 383 3.58 -23.52 20.30
N VAL A 384 2.33 -23.69 19.91
CA VAL A 384 1.61 -22.79 18.99
C VAL A 384 1.23 -21.50 19.72
N LEU A 385 1.60 -20.36 19.16
CA LEU A 385 1.26 -19.05 19.69
C LEU A 385 -0.22 -18.74 19.45
N ARG A 386 -0.84 -18.10 20.43
CA ARG A 386 -2.22 -17.63 20.34
C ARG A 386 -2.30 -16.41 19.44
N ASP A 387 -3.15 -16.45 18.42
CA ASP A 387 -3.49 -15.27 17.62
C ASP A 387 -4.31 -14.28 18.47
N THR A 388 -3.74 -13.09 18.68
CA THR A 388 -4.36 -11.97 19.41
C THR A 388 -5.07 -10.98 18.48
N GLY A 389 -5.13 -11.30 17.18
CA GLY A 389 -5.74 -10.51 16.12
C GLY A 389 -4.77 -9.57 15.43
N GLU A 390 -5.10 -9.21 14.19
CA GLU A 390 -4.28 -8.31 13.34
C GLU A 390 -2.84 -8.82 13.13
N GLY A 391 -2.65 -10.15 13.10
CA GLY A 391 -1.34 -10.74 12.80
C GLY A 391 -0.36 -10.73 13.98
N ARG A 392 -0.86 -10.52 15.20
CA ARG A 392 -0.06 -10.58 16.42
C ARG A 392 -0.26 -11.90 17.14
N TYR A 393 0.83 -12.57 17.45
CA TYR A 393 0.83 -13.88 18.07
C TYR A 393 1.60 -13.83 19.39
N GLU A 394 1.10 -14.50 20.43
CA GLU A 394 1.73 -14.52 21.76
C GLU A 394 1.64 -15.89 22.42
N LEU A 395 2.71 -16.30 23.08
CA LEU A 395 2.75 -17.47 23.96
C LEU A 395 3.60 -17.17 25.18
N VAL A 396 3.12 -17.56 26.36
CA VAL A 396 3.90 -17.56 27.59
C VAL A 396 4.35 -18.99 27.86
N VAL A 397 5.65 -19.17 28.09
CA VAL A 397 6.28 -20.46 28.38
C VAL A 397 7.15 -20.31 29.62
N THR A 398 7.06 -21.27 30.53
CA THR A 398 7.95 -21.33 31.69
C THR A 398 9.15 -22.20 31.37
N LEU A 399 10.35 -21.65 31.50
CA LEU A 399 11.62 -22.30 31.15
C LEU A 399 12.53 -22.38 32.39
N PRO A 400 13.41 -23.38 32.51
CA PRO A 400 14.51 -23.32 33.49
C PRO A 400 15.37 -22.06 33.30
N LYS A 401 16.02 -21.58 34.36
CA LYS A 401 16.99 -20.49 34.21
C LYS A 401 18.19 -20.94 33.38
N GLY A 402 18.56 -20.14 32.39
CA GLY A 402 19.69 -20.40 31.50
C GLY A 402 19.34 -20.16 30.02
N PRO A 403 20.36 -20.13 29.14
CA PRO A 403 20.18 -19.75 27.75
C PRO A 403 19.39 -20.82 26.99
N HIS A 404 18.38 -20.37 26.26
CA HIS A 404 17.53 -21.21 25.43
C HIS A 404 17.52 -20.72 23.98
N GLU A 405 17.96 -21.58 23.08
CA GLU A 405 17.88 -21.36 21.63
C GLU A 405 16.47 -21.63 21.10
N TYR A 406 16.01 -20.82 20.14
CA TYR A 406 14.71 -20.96 19.48
C TYR A 406 14.62 -20.30 18.09
N LYS A 407 13.58 -20.71 17.35
CA LYS A 407 13.06 -20.13 16.09
C LYS A 407 11.53 -20.16 16.08
N PHE A 408 10.93 -19.36 15.20
CA PHE A 408 9.51 -19.48 14.87
C PHE A 408 9.31 -20.44 13.70
N VAL A 409 8.20 -21.17 13.72
CA VAL A 409 7.75 -22.04 12.62
C VAL A 409 6.38 -21.58 12.14
N LEU A 410 6.30 -21.14 10.89
CA LEU A 410 5.06 -20.70 10.25
C LEU A 410 4.46 -21.82 9.42
N ASP A 411 3.16 -22.06 9.62
CA ASP A 411 2.35 -23.10 8.96
C ASP A 411 3.08 -24.46 8.89
N GLY A 412 3.83 -24.79 9.94
CA GLY A 412 4.52 -26.07 10.11
C GLY A 412 5.67 -26.36 9.14
N THR A 413 6.11 -25.38 8.35
CA THR A 413 7.11 -25.59 7.28
C THR A 413 8.18 -24.51 7.18
N GLN A 414 7.87 -23.25 7.49
CA GLN A 414 8.79 -22.13 7.32
C GLN A 414 9.47 -21.79 8.64
N TRP A 415 10.80 -21.79 8.67
CA TRP A 415 11.59 -21.51 9.87
C TRP A 415 12.15 -20.09 9.83
N GLU A 416 11.89 -19.31 10.86
CA GLU A 416 12.33 -17.92 10.95
C GLU A 416 13.03 -17.65 12.27
N LEU A 417 14.12 -16.89 12.20
CA LEU A 417 14.71 -16.26 13.39
C LEU A 417 13.71 -15.24 13.95
N ASP A 418 13.75 -15.00 15.25
CA ASP A 418 12.97 -13.90 15.83
C ASP A 418 13.53 -12.57 15.33
N PRO A 419 12.82 -11.84 14.44
CA PRO A 419 13.39 -10.64 13.81
C PRO A 419 13.63 -9.51 14.82
N HIS A 420 13.08 -9.60 16.03
CA HIS A 420 13.14 -8.57 17.07
C HIS A 420 14.00 -8.94 18.28
N ASN A 421 14.63 -10.11 18.27
CA ASN A 421 15.61 -10.50 19.27
C ASN A 421 17.03 -10.38 18.70
N PRO A 422 17.85 -9.39 19.09
CA PRO A 422 19.22 -9.29 18.57
C PRO A 422 20.17 -10.37 19.12
N SER A 423 19.79 -11.10 20.18
CA SER A 423 20.63 -12.16 20.74
C SER A 423 20.56 -13.42 19.87
N ARG A 424 21.71 -13.81 19.33
CA ARG A 424 21.88 -14.95 18.44
C ARG A 424 23.00 -15.87 18.92
N GLN A 425 22.92 -17.13 18.54
CA GLN A 425 23.96 -18.12 18.75
C GLN A 425 24.10 -19.00 17.51
N ASP A 426 25.34 -19.27 17.12
CA ASP A 426 25.70 -20.22 16.07
C ASP A 426 25.64 -21.63 16.68
N ASP A 427 24.99 -22.56 15.98
CA ASP A 427 24.84 -23.95 16.42
C ASP A 427 26.07 -24.83 16.11
N GLY A 428 27.11 -24.25 15.50
CA GLY A 428 28.34 -24.94 15.09
C GLY A 428 28.16 -25.86 13.89
N LYS A 429 26.97 -25.85 13.25
CA LYS A 429 26.59 -26.66 12.10
C LYS A 429 26.13 -25.81 10.93
N GLY A 430 26.44 -24.51 10.96
CA GLY A 430 26.12 -23.55 9.91
C GLY A 430 24.72 -22.95 10.02
N ASN A 431 24.01 -23.12 11.15
CA ASN A 431 22.78 -22.39 11.41
C ASN A 431 22.93 -21.40 12.57
N THR A 432 22.21 -20.30 12.47
CA THR A 432 22.04 -19.34 13.57
C THR A 432 20.68 -19.53 14.20
N ASN A 433 20.58 -19.42 15.53
CA ASN A 433 19.35 -19.46 16.32
C ASN A 433 19.19 -18.19 17.17
N SER A 434 17.97 -17.88 17.59
CA SER A 434 17.68 -16.80 18.55
C SER A 434 17.88 -17.31 19.97
N VAL A 435 18.36 -16.49 20.90
CA VAL A 435 18.61 -16.91 22.30
C VAL A 435 17.82 -16.07 23.29
N VAL A 436 17.21 -16.72 24.28
CA VAL A 436 16.49 -16.09 25.40
C VAL A 436 16.89 -16.70 26.75
N GLY A 437 16.83 -15.92 27.84
CA GLY A 437 17.10 -16.39 29.20
C GLY A 437 18.58 -16.38 29.61
N ARG A 438 19.24 -15.21 29.58
CA ARG A 438 20.65 -15.11 30.03
C ARG A 438 20.80 -15.30 31.53
#